data_AF-A0A8T7DZE1-F1
#
_entry.id   AF-A0A8T7DZE1-F1
#
_cell.length_a   1.000
_cell.length_b   1.000
_cell.length_c   1.000
_cell.angle_alpha   90.00
_cell.angle_beta   90.00
_cell.angle_gamma   90.00
#
_symmetry.space_group_name_H-M   'P 1'
#
loop_
_entity.id
_entity.type
_entity.pdbx_description
1 polymer ?
#
loop_
_entity_poly.entity_id
_entity_poly.type
_entity_poly.pdbx_seq_one_letter_code
_entity_poly.pdbx_strand_id
1 'polypeptide(L)'
;KTQVEERVIGRIGVYMPPFENTRLRYGPLKAIGAAIDYNWRMSAITFRSIGRMLTAEMSSENLSGPITIARLAGDTVESGLVDFLKFLAIISISLGLLNLLPIPVLDGGHLMYYLYEAITGKEPSENVMLRGQQIGITLLVMLMGLAFYNDFMRLLGFI
;
A
#
# COMPACT_ATOMS: atom_id res chain seq x y z
N LYS A 1 -34.35 -36.36 -3.86
CA LYS A 1 -34.49 -36.75 -5.28
C LYS A 1 -34.30 -35.52 -6.14
N THR A 2 -33.12 -35.36 -6.75
CA THR A 2 -32.93 -34.74 -8.06
C THR A 2 -31.70 -35.39 -8.64
N GLN A 3 -31.92 -36.26 -9.63
CA GLN A 3 -30.86 -36.86 -10.45
C GLN A 3 -30.44 -35.83 -11.49
N VAL A 4 -29.14 -35.56 -11.56
CA VAL A 4 -28.49 -34.95 -12.72
C VAL A 4 -27.28 -35.83 -13.01
N GLU A 5 -27.35 -36.52 -14.14
CA GLU A 5 -26.32 -37.20 -14.93
C GLU A 5 -25.03 -37.67 -14.23
N GLU A 6 -24.81 -38.98 -14.29
CA GLU A 6 -23.54 -39.66 -14.02
C GLU A 6 -22.41 -39.13 -14.93
N ARG A 7 -21.82 -38.00 -14.56
CA ARG A 7 -20.42 -37.75 -14.85
C ARG A 7 -19.68 -38.00 -13.54
N VAL A 8 -18.97 -39.12 -13.48
CA VAL A 8 -18.01 -39.40 -12.41
C VAL A 8 -16.89 -38.36 -12.53
N ILE A 9 -17.12 -37.19 -11.96
CA ILE A 9 -16.06 -36.20 -11.75
C ILE A 9 -15.27 -36.75 -10.58
N GLY A 10 -14.21 -37.50 -10.89
CA GLY A 10 -13.18 -37.86 -9.93
C GLY A 10 -12.58 -36.57 -9.40
N ARG A 11 -13.09 -36.08 -8.27
CA ARG A 11 -12.42 -35.05 -7.50
C ARG A 11 -11.19 -35.72 -6.92
N ILE A 12 -10.03 -35.50 -7.54
CA ILE A 12 -8.76 -35.75 -6.88
C ILE A 12 -8.86 -34.94 -5.59
N GLY A 13 -8.99 -35.64 -4.46
CA GLY A 13 -8.97 -35.04 -3.14
C GLY A 13 -7.60 -34.45 -2.91
N VAL A 14 -7.31 -33.32 -3.57
CA VAL A 14 -6.16 -32.49 -3.27
C VAL A 14 -6.48 -31.86 -1.93
N TYR A 15 -6.23 -32.62 -0.87
CA TYR A 15 -6.05 -32.07 0.45
C TYR A 15 -4.81 -31.20 0.34
N MET A 16 -5.02 -29.90 0.16
CA MET A 16 -3.95 -28.95 0.40
C MET A 16 -3.75 -28.99 1.90
N PRO A 17 -2.64 -29.56 2.42
CA PRO A 17 -2.38 -29.48 3.84
C PRO A 17 -2.45 -27.99 4.21
N PRO A 18 -3.10 -27.64 5.34
CA PRO A 18 -3.11 -26.26 5.79
C PRO A 18 -1.66 -25.79 5.77
N PHE A 19 -1.40 -24.62 5.16
CA PHE A 19 -0.06 -24.04 5.13
C PHE A 19 0.48 -24.13 6.55
N GLU A 20 1.46 -25.01 6.75
CA GLU A 20 2.08 -25.14 8.05
C GLU A 20 2.82 -23.83 8.23
N ASN A 21 2.17 -22.91 8.95
CA ASN A 21 2.74 -21.63 9.31
C ASN A 21 3.86 -21.92 10.30
N THR A 22 4.99 -22.44 9.81
CA THR A 22 6.18 -22.69 10.62
C THR A 22 6.62 -21.32 11.11
N ARG A 23 6.32 -21.04 12.38
CA ARG A 23 6.73 -19.82 13.04
C ARG A 23 8.26 -19.84 13.14
N LEU A 24 8.92 -19.23 12.16
CA LEU A 24 10.36 -19.01 12.15
C LEU A 24 10.69 -18.02 13.27
N ARG A 25 11.19 -18.55 14.39
CA ARG A 25 11.72 -17.75 15.49
C ARG A 25 13.17 -17.37 15.18
N TYR A 26 13.39 -16.07 14.97
CA TYR A 26 14.73 -15.51 14.87
C TYR A 26 15.23 -15.11 16.27
N GLY A 27 16.52 -15.33 16.54
CA GLY A 27 17.19 -14.66 17.66
C GLY A 27 17.34 -13.14 17.39
N PRO A 28 17.58 -12.30 18.42
CA PRO A 28 17.52 -10.83 18.28
C PRO A 28 18.36 -10.26 17.12
N LEU A 29 19.60 -10.72 16.96
CA LEU A 29 20.48 -10.27 15.88
C LEU A 29 20.01 -10.72 14.50
N LYS A 30 19.54 -11.96 14.38
CA LYS A 30 18.99 -12.49 13.12
C LYS A 30 17.66 -11.84 12.76
N ALA A 31 16.88 -11.43 13.77
CA ALA A 31 15.59 -10.78 13.59
C ALA A 31 15.74 -9.41 12.94
N ILE A 32 16.80 -8.66 13.26
CA ILE A 32 17.09 -7.36 12.62
C ILE A 32 17.35 -7.55 11.13
N GLY A 33 18.24 -8.49 10.76
CA GLY A 33 18.51 -8.80 9.35
C GLY A 33 17.24 -9.24 8.61
N ALA A 34 16.48 -10.17 9.18
CA ALA A 34 15.22 -10.62 8.61
C ALA A 34 14.18 -9.49 8.46
N ALA A 35 14.15 -8.54 9.40
CA ALA A 35 13.26 -7.38 9.33
C ALA A 35 13.69 -6.40 8.23
N ILE A 36 15.00 -6.16 8.06
CA ILE A 36 15.52 -5.34 6.95
C ILE A 36 15.15 -5.97 5.61
N ASP A 37 15.39 -7.27 5.44
CA ASP A 37 15.05 -8.01 4.21
C ASP A 37 13.54 -7.99 3.92
N TYR A 38 12.73 -8.15 4.97
CA TYR A 38 11.28 -8.04 4.87
C TYR A 38 10.87 -6.64 4.41
N ASN A 39 11.36 -5.60 5.07
CA ASN A 39 11.03 -4.21 4.73
C ASN A 39 11.51 -3.87 3.32
N TRP A 40 12.72 -4.27 2.92
CA TRP A 40 13.22 -4.05 1.56
C TRP A 40 12.32 -4.70 0.51
N ARG A 41 11.94 -5.97 0.71
CA ARG A 41 11.06 -6.68 -0.21
C ARG A 41 9.69 -6.02 -0.29
N MET A 42 9.10 -5.66 0.85
CA MET A 42 7.80 -5.00 0.91
C MET A 42 7.86 -3.62 0.24
N SER A 43 8.90 -2.84 0.50
CA SER A 43 9.10 -1.54 -0.15
C SER A 43 9.20 -1.68 -1.67
N ALA A 44 9.94 -2.66 -2.18
CA ALA A 44 10.05 -2.90 -3.61
C ALA A 44 8.71 -3.33 -4.25
N ILE A 45 7.91 -4.13 -3.54
CA ILE A 45 6.55 -4.48 -3.99
C ILE A 45 5.68 -3.22 -4.03
N THR A 46 5.62 -2.46 -2.93
CA THR A 46 4.83 -1.25 -2.82
C THR A 46 5.20 -0.21 -3.87
N PHE A 47 6.49 0.04 -4.09
CA PHE A 47 6.96 0.99 -5.10
C PHE A 47 6.52 0.58 -6.52
N ARG A 48 6.62 -0.71 -6.87
CA ARG A 48 6.12 -1.22 -8.15
C ARG A 48 4.60 -1.10 -8.28
N SER A 49 3.86 -1.37 -7.20
CA SER A 49 2.40 -1.20 -7.18
C SER A 49 2.00 0.25 -7.40
N ILE A 50 2.65 1.20 -6.71
CA ILE A 50 2.44 2.64 -6.91
C ILE A 50 2.72 3.02 -8.37
N GLY A 51 3.84 2.58 -8.93
CA GLY A 51 4.18 2.83 -10.33
C GLY A 51 3.10 2.34 -11.30
N ARG A 52 2.60 1.11 -11.12
CA ARG A 52 1.53 0.53 -11.94
C ARG A 52 0.18 1.24 -11.79
N MET A 53 -0.11 1.79 -10.61
CA MET A 53 -1.29 2.62 -10.40
C MET A 53 -1.18 3.94 -11.17
N LEU A 54 0.01 4.55 -11.17
CA LEU A 54 0.26 5.79 -11.93
C LEU A 54 0.24 5.56 -13.45
N THR A 55 0.65 4.38 -13.93
CA THR A 55 0.55 4.01 -15.36
C THR A 55 -0.81 3.44 -15.77
N ALA A 56 -1.79 3.43 -14.85
CA ALA A 56 -3.13 2.85 -15.04
C ALA A 56 -3.14 1.36 -15.45
N GLU A 57 -2.04 0.64 -15.19
CA GLU A 57 -1.96 -0.82 -15.35
C GLU A 57 -2.67 -1.58 -14.22
N MET A 58 -2.92 -0.90 -13.09
CA MET A 58 -3.71 -1.41 -11.97
C MET A 58 -4.89 -0.48 -11.69
N SER A 59 -6.06 -1.08 -11.47
CA SER A 59 -7.29 -0.37 -11.09
C SER A 59 -7.03 0.49 -9.85
N SER A 60 -7.49 1.74 -9.89
CA SER A 60 -7.45 2.68 -8.78
C SER A 60 -8.33 2.24 -7.60
N GLU A 61 -9.21 1.25 -7.80
CA GLU A 61 -10.01 0.59 -6.76
C GLU A 61 -9.16 -0.10 -5.68
N ASN A 62 -7.89 -0.41 -5.99
CA ASN A 62 -6.93 -0.96 -5.03
C ASN A 62 -6.40 0.09 -4.04
N LEU A 63 -6.68 1.38 -4.27
CA LEU A 63 -6.37 2.42 -3.31
C LEU A 63 -7.33 2.28 -2.12
N SER A 64 -6.79 1.79 -1.00
CA SER A 64 -7.52 1.71 0.26
C SER A 64 -7.69 3.12 0.83
N GLY A 65 -8.93 3.55 1.04
CA GLY A 65 -9.20 4.81 1.72
C GLY A 65 -9.18 4.67 3.25
N PRO A 66 -9.41 5.77 3.97
CA PRO A 66 -9.34 5.80 5.44
C PRO A 66 -10.28 4.81 6.11
N ILE A 67 -11.46 4.56 5.54
CA ILE A 67 -12.45 3.64 6.10
C ILE A 67 -11.98 2.20 5.92
N THR A 68 -11.49 1.85 4.74
CA THR A 68 -10.93 0.51 4.48
C THR A 68 -9.74 0.23 5.40
N ILE A 69 -8.84 1.21 5.58
CA ILE A 69 -7.69 1.08 6.49
C ILE A 69 -8.16 0.85 7.93
N ALA A 70 -9.16 1.59 8.40
CA ALA A 70 -9.71 1.42 9.75
C ALA A 70 -10.32 0.03 9.96
N ARG A 71 -11.03 -0.49 8.95
CA ARG A 71 -11.61 -1.84 9.00
C ARG A 71 -10.52 -2.91 9.04
N LEU A 72 -9.53 -2.84 8.14
CA LEU A 72 -8.42 -3.78 8.12
C LEU A 72 -7.63 -3.76 9.44
N ALA A 73 -7.45 -2.59 10.04
CA ALA A 73 -6.85 -2.47 11.36
C ALA A 73 -7.67 -3.25 12.41
N GLY A 74 -9.00 -3.08 12.43
CA GLY A 74 -9.91 -3.83 13.31
C GLY A 74 -9.79 -5.34 13.11
N ASP A 75 -9.86 -5.82 11.87
CA ASP A 75 -9.77 -7.25 11.54
C ASP A 75 -8.43 -7.87 12.01
N THR A 76 -7.33 -7.10 11.94
CA THR A 76 -6.01 -7.59 12.38
C THR A 76 -5.85 -7.64 13.90
N VAL A 77 -6.57 -6.80 14.66
CA VAL A 77 -6.58 -6.85 16.13
C VAL A 77 -7.17 -8.16 16.62
N GLU A 78 -8.22 -8.66 15.97
CA GLU A 78 -8.84 -9.96 16.29
C GLU A 78 -7.90 -11.14 16.02
N SER A 79 -6.96 -10.99 15.07
CA SER A 79 -5.96 -12.00 14.71
C SER A 79 -4.75 -12.04 15.68
N GLY A 80 -4.60 -11.02 16.53
CA GLY A 80 -3.59 -10.93 17.57
C GLY A 80 -2.41 -10.00 17.24
N LEU A 81 -1.55 -9.79 18.24
CA LEU A 81 -0.50 -8.75 18.22
C LEU A 81 0.47 -8.85 17.03
N VAL A 82 0.85 -10.08 16.65
CA VAL A 82 1.82 -10.28 15.57
C VAL A 82 1.27 -9.78 14.23
N ASP A 83 -0.01 -10.03 13.95
CA ASP A 83 -0.63 -9.64 12.68
C ASP A 83 -0.98 -8.15 12.67
N PHE A 84 -1.36 -7.59 13.82
CA PHE A 84 -1.48 -6.14 13.99
C PHE A 84 -0.14 -5.41 13.73
N LEU A 85 0.98 -5.90 14.27
CA LEU A 85 2.30 -5.31 14.02
C LEU A 85 2.74 -5.43 12.55
N LYS A 86 2.41 -6.54 11.87
CA LYS A 86 2.66 -6.69 10.43
C LYS A 86 1.82 -5.71 9.62
N PHE A 87 0.55 -5.54 9.98
CA PHE A 87 -0.34 -4.56 9.35
C PHE A 87 0.23 -3.15 9.50
N LEU A 88 0.60 -2.75 10.72
CA LEU A 88 1.26 -1.48 10.96
C LEU A 88 2.52 -1.32 10.12
N ALA A 89 3.39 -2.33 10.03
CA ALA A 89 4.59 -2.27 9.21
C ALA A 89 4.28 -2.02 7.72
N ILE A 90 3.26 -2.69 7.17
CA ILE A 90 2.84 -2.50 5.78
C ILE A 90 2.31 -1.08 5.55
N ILE A 91 1.48 -0.57 6.47
CA ILE A 91 0.95 0.80 6.40
C ILE A 91 2.09 1.83 6.51
N SER A 92 3.04 1.64 7.44
CA SER A 92 4.20 2.53 7.60
C SER A 92 5.07 2.58 6.34
N ILE A 93 5.37 1.44 5.73
CA ILE A 93 6.12 1.38 4.46
C ILE A 93 5.37 2.11 3.35
N SER A 94 4.06 1.88 3.26
CA SER A 94 3.22 2.46 2.20
C SER A 94 3.12 3.98 2.34
N LEU A 95 2.86 4.48 3.55
CA LEU A 95 2.79 5.92 3.81
C LEU A 95 4.16 6.59 3.62
N GLY A 96 5.25 5.94 4.07
CA GLY A 96 6.60 6.44 3.87
C GLY A 96 6.96 6.56 2.38
N LEU A 97 6.68 5.52 1.58
CA LEU A 97 6.93 5.55 0.14
C LEU A 97 6.05 6.54 -0.62
N LEU A 98 4.78 6.67 -0.24
CA LEU A 98 3.87 7.65 -0.82
C LEU A 98 4.33 9.08 -0.50
N ASN A 99 4.79 9.34 0.73
CA ASN A 99 5.30 10.65 1.13
C ASN A 99 6.64 10.99 0.46
N LEU A 100 7.41 9.99 0.02
CA LEU A 100 8.64 10.17 -0.76
C LEU A 100 8.40 10.52 -2.23
N LEU A 101 7.17 10.45 -2.72
CA LEU A 101 6.85 10.84 -4.09
C LEU A 101 7.12 12.33 -4.32
N PRO A 102 7.53 12.74 -5.54
CA PRO A 102 7.81 14.14 -5.87
C PRO A 102 6.51 14.93 -6.09
N ILE A 103 5.63 14.93 -5.10
CA ILE A 103 4.38 15.67 -5.09
C ILE A 103 4.59 16.87 -4.16
N PRO A 104 4.47 18.11 -4.66
CA PRO A 104 4.52 19.30 -3.80
C PRO A 104 3.50 19.18 -2.66
N VAL A 105 3.83 19.66 -1.46
CA VAL A 105 3.10 19.47 -0.17
C VAL A 105 3.49 18.20 0.60
N LEU A 106 3.92 17.13 -0.06
CA LEU A 106 4.49 15.97 0.62
C LEU A 106 5.99 16.18 0.91
N ASP A 107 6.53 15.40 1.84
CA ASP A 107 7.95 15.44 2.23
C ASP A 107 8.90 15.26 1.02
N GLY A 108 8.52 14.40 0.07
CA GLY A 108 9.23 14.16 -1.17
C GLY A 108 9.22 15.33 -2.15
N GLY A 109 8.22 16.22 -2.07
CA GLY A 109 8.20 17.48 -2.81
C GLY A 109 9.29 18.44 -2.33
N HIS A 110 9.52 18.51 -1.02
CA HIS A 110 10.65 19.28 -0.46
C HIS A 110 11.99 18.66 -0.83
N LEU A 111 12.10 17.33 -0.76
CA LEU A 111 13.30 16.62 -1.22
C LEU A 111 13.62 16.91 -2.70
N MET A 112 12.61 17.00 -3.56
CA MET A 112 12.77 17.38 -4.95
C MET A 112 13.34 18.80 -5.10
N TYR A 113 12.85 19.76 -4.31
CA TYR A 113 13.38 21.14 -4.32
C TYR A 113 14.83 21.21 -3.83
N TYR A 114 15.17 20.47 -2.77
CA TYR A 114 16.56 20.39 -2.29
C TYR A 114 17.47 19.71 -3.30
N LEU A 115 17.00 18.66 -3.99
CA LEU A 115 17.76 18.02 -5.05
C LEU A 115 18.01 18.98 -6.23
N TYR A 116 16.99 19.75 -6.61
CA TYR A 116 17.13 20.80 -7.61
C TYR A 116 18.16 21.85 -7.19
N GLU A 117 18.10 22.32 -5.95
CA GLU A 117 19.05 23.30 -5.40
C GLU A 117 20.47 22.74 -5.36
N ALA A 118 20.65 21.49 -4.91
CA ALA A 118 21.94 20.83 -4.87
C ALA A 118 22.59 20.66 -6.26
N ILE A 119 21.78 20.45 -7.30
CA ILE A 119 22.26 20.31 -8.69
C ILE A 119 22.53 21.69 -9.33
N THR A 120 21.67 22.67 -9.08
CA THR A 120 21.72 23.98 -9.76
C THR A 120 22.48 25.07 -8.99
N GLY A 121 22.72 24.85 -7.69
CA GLY A 121 23.26 25.83 -6.75
C GLY A 121 22.32 27.02 -6.51
N LYS A 122 21.05 26.91 -6.89
CA LYS A 122 20.07 28.01 -6.83
C LYS A 122 18.78 27.55 -6.20
N GLU A 123 18.28 28.37 -5.28
CA GLU A 123 16.96 28.15 -4.69
C GLU A 123 15.86 28.27 -5.77
N PRO A 124 14.85 27.38 -5.77
CA PRO A 124 13.67 27.55 -6.61
C PRO A 124 12.99 28.89 -6.34
N SER A 125 12.56 29.58 -7.40
CA SER A 125 11.82 30.84 -7.21
C SER A 125 10.53 30.61 -6.42
N GLU A 126 10.16 31.56 -5.58
CA GLU A 126 8.94 31.53 -4.76
C GLU A 126 7.67 31.27 -5.59
N ASN A 127 7.58 31.88 -6.78
CA ASN A 127 6.48 31.67 -7.71
C ASN A 127 6.34 30.20 -8.18
N VAL A 128 7.48 29.52 -8.41
CA VAL A 128 7.47 28.10 -8.80
C VAL A 128 7.03 27.23 -7.63
N MET A 129 7.53 27.51 -6.42
CA MET A 129 7.15 26.76 -5.22
C MET A 129 5.66 26.93 -4.89
N LEU A 130 5.13 28.16 -4.96
CA LEU A 130 3.71 28.44 -4.73
C LEU A 130 2.80 27.72 -5.75
N ARG A 131 3.15 27.78 -7.05
CA ARG A 131 2.40 27.05 -8.09
C ARG A 131 2.49 25.55 -7.89
N GLY A 132 3.67 25.04 -7.58
CA GLY A 132 3.89 23.64 -7.25
C GLY A 132 2.98 23.22 -6.10
N GLN A 133 2.97 23.97 -5.00
CA GLN A 133 2.13 23.68 -3.84
C GLN A 133 0.64 23.68 -4.17
N GLN A 134 0.14 24.65 -4.95
CA GLN A 134 -1.26 24.68 -5.40
C GLN A 134 -1.64 23.45 -6.22
N ILE A 135 -0.76 23.03 -7.15
CA ILE A 135 -0.94 21.79 -7.92
C ILE A 135 -0.95 20.58 -6.97
N GLY A 136 0.00 20.52 -6.04
CA GLY A 136 0.12 19.47 -5.03
C GLY A 136 -1.13 19.32 -4.16
N ILE A 137 -1.65 20.42 -3.61
CA ILE A 137 -2.88 20.41 -2.81
C ILE A 137 -4.06 19.93 -3.66
N THR A 138 -4.18 20.41 -4.90
CA THR A 138 -5.27 20.02 -5.78
C THR A 138 -5.24 18.53 -6.08
N LEU A 139 -4.06 17.98 -6.40
CA LEU A 139 -3.85 16.54 -6.59
C LEU A 139 -4.17 15.74 -5.33
N LEU A 140 -3.72 16.21 -4.16
CA LEU A 140 -3.97 15.56 -2.89
C LEU A 140 -5.47 15.51 -2.57
N VAL A 141 -6.19 16.61 -2.75
CA VAL A 141 -7.65 16.66 -2.55
C VAL A 141 -8.37 15.74 -3.54
N MET A 142 -7.97 15.71 -4.82
CA MET A 142 -8.54 14.79 -5.80
C MET A 142 -8.31 13.33 -5.43
N LEU A 143 -7.09 12.98 -5.00
CA LEU A 143 -6.74 11.63 -4.56
C LEU A 143 -7.53 11.23 -3.31
N MET A 144 -7.65 12.11 -2.33
CA MET A 144 -8.47 11.88 -1.14
C MET A 144 -9.94 11.68 -1.51
N GLY A 145 -10.48 12.50 -2.42
CA GLY A 145 -11.83 12.33 -2.95
C GLY A 145 -12.03 10.96 -3.61
N LEU A 146 -11.07 10.53 -4.43
CA LEU A 146 -11.10 9.21 -5.07
C LEU A 146 -11.01 8.06 -4.05
N ALA A 147 -10.16 8.19 -3.03
CA ALA A 147 -10.04 7.19 -1.96
C ALA A 147 -11.35 7.06 -1.16
N PHE A 148 -11.98 8.19 -0.82
CA PHE A 148 -13.30 8.19 -0.17
C PHE A 148 -14.38 7.61 -1.07
N TYR A 149 -14.39 7.97 -2.36
CA TYR A 149 -15.30 7.37 -3.34
C TYR A 149 -15.14 5.85 -3.35
N ASN A 150 -13.93 5.33 -3.53
CA ASN A 150 -13.68 3.89 -3.51
C ASN A 150 -14.13 3.22 -2.20
N ASP A 151 -13.90 3.85 -1.05
CA ASP A 151 -14.40 3.35 0.24
C ASP A 151 -15.93 3.23 0.25
N PHE A 152 -16.66 4.25 -0.23
CA PHE A 152 -18.12 4.22 -0.31
C PHE A 152 -18.62 3.13 -1.27
N MET A 153 -18.04 3.04 -2.46
CA MET A 153 -18.42 2.02 -3.45
C MET A 153 -18.21 0.61 -2.90
N ARG A 154 -17.11 0.41 -2.16
CA ARG A 154 -16.80 -0.84 -1.48
C ARG A 154 -17.76 -1.16 -0.34
N LEU A 155 -18.10 -0.17 0.48
CA LEU A 155 -19.08 -0.35 1.57
C LEU A 155 -20.47 -0.71 1.06
N LEU A 156 -20.88 -0.14 -0.08
CA LEU A 156 -22.17 -0.41 -0.70
C LEU A 156 -22.19 -1.71 -1.53
N GLY A 157 -21.04 -2.38 -1.69
CA GLY A 157 -20.91 -3.65 -2.40
C GLY A 157 -20.93 -3.55 -3.93
N PHE A 158 -20.64 -2.38 -4.49
CA PHE A 158 -20.51 -2.21 -5.94
C PHE A 158 -19.16 -2.68 -6.48
N ILE A 159 -18.12 -2.70 -5.61
CA ILE A 159 -16.74 -3.09 -5.90
C ILE A 159 -16.21 -3.89 -4.70
#